data_AF-A0A377L2K3-F1
#
_entry.id   AF-A0A377L2K3-F1
#
_cell.length_a   1.000
_cell.length_b   1.000
_cell.length_c   1.000
_cell.angle_alpha   90.00
_cell.angle_beta   90.00
_cell.angle_gamma   90.00
#
_symmetry.space_group_name_H-M   'P 1'
#
loop_
_entity.id
_entity.type
_entity.pdbx_description
1 polymer ?
#
loop_
_entity_poly.entity_id
_entity_poly.type
_entity_poly.pdbx_seq_one_letter_code
_entity_poly.pdbx_strand_id
1 'polypeptide(L)'
;MAKEIVLIDRIQRLGIEEDRLPIFEALTLLENINKQTVNHSGSCRIRIYNRRNRLLYTLELQFPFKDPIEEIIAAHVNTVEMDETTVKKGRIKERNNPLKMRNDTKTGRFNTFAKRCILLSISIATFIILGKLILDYFFVPSEKTASETLVKQDSWEQLLQKKAYFEAVEAYPQQHDELVDYLVEEKEYVWLKKINDRFPSENAQFDLAFVAKEWQKVIGHYPKTLSERRQVMLALAYLELEMLAEAELLNKRLKSDELSRKLDEGYQRQALAFLKERKISEAQQALELINQEEEKQILRAYIDQAMIINDFIELYEKKEDHKNSSLWQERLEKIGEGAVETE
;
A
#
# COMPACT_ATOMS: atom_id res chain seq x y z
N MET A 1 7.34 11.03 -6.02
CA MET A 1 6.57 9.77 -5.93
C MET A 1 7.37 8.66 -6.61
N ALA A 2 7.66 7.55 -5.92
CA ALA A 2 8.41 6.41 -6.48
C ALA A 2 7.45 5.24 -6.77
N LYS A 3 7.00 5.14 -8.02
CA LYS A 3 6.23 3.99 -8.54
C LYS A 3 7.21 2.82 -8.79
N GLU A 4 6.72 1.57 -8.75
CA GLU A 4 7.50 0.42 -9.23
C GLU A 4 7.64 0.51 -10.75
N ILE A 5 8.80 0.12 -11.29
CA ILE A 5 9.14 0.35 -12.70
C ILE A 5 9.21 -0.99 -13.42
N VAL A 6 8.51 -1.11 -14.53
CA VAL A 6 8.57 -2.24 -15.45
C VAL A 6 9.33 -1.81 -16.69
N LEU A 7 10.40 -2.55 -17.00
CA LEU A 7 11.08 -2.44 -18.29
C LEU A 7 10.56 -3.54 -19.22
N ILE A 8 10.06 -3.15 -20.37
CA ILE A 8 9.71 -4.05 -21.48
C ILE A 8 10.87 -3.97 -22.48
N ASP A 9 11.54 -5.10 -22.78
CA ASP A 9 12.78 -5.07 -23.58
C ASP A 9 12.85 -6.09 -24.73
N ARG A 10 12.79 -7.40 -24.47
CA ARG A 10 12.83 -8.41 -25.53
C ARG A 10 11.45 -8.50 -26.17
N ILE A 11 11.23 -7.79 -27.27
CA ILE A 11 9.95 -7.74 -27.98
C ILE A 11 10.06 -8.51 -29.30
N GLN A 12 9.13 -9.43 -29.57
CA GLN A 12 9.09 -10.25 -30.79
C GLN A 12 7.70 -10.28 -31.39
N ARG A 13 7.55 -9.81 -32.64
CA ARG A 13 6.30 -9.82 -33.42
C ARG A 13 5.13 -9.06 -32.75
N LEU A 14 5.43 -8.13 -31.86
CA LEU A 14 4.49 -7.19 -31.26
C LEU A 14 4.90 -5.77 -31.65
N GLY A 15 3.92 -4.89 -31.91
CA GLY A 15 4.15 -3.48 -32.23
C GLY A 15 4.36 -2.62 -30.99
N ILE A 16 5.31 -2.99 -30.13
CA ILE A 16 5.63 -2.33 -28.86
C ILE A 16 7.06 -1.81 -28.95
N GLU A 17 7.34 -0.65 -28.37
CA GLU A 17 8.70 -0.13 -28.21
C GLU A 17 9.30 -0.56 -26.85
N GLU A 18 10.63 -0.57 -26.73
CA GLU A 18 11.30 -0.84 -25.46
C GLU A 18 11.10 0.36 -24.51
N ASP A 19 10.42 0.16 -23.38
CA ASP A 19 10.02 1.27 -22.49
C ASP A 19 10.13 0.92 -21.00
N ARG A 20 10.36 1.97 -20.17
CA ARG A 20 10.43 1.93 -18.71
C ARG A 20 9.24 2.65 -18.10
N LEU A 21 8.15 1.91 -17.95
CA LEU A 21 6.88 2.43 -17.48
C LEU A 21 6.66 2.14 -15.99
N PRO A 22 5.94 2.99 -15.26
CA PRO A 22 5.37 2.62 -13.98
C PRO A 22 4.45 1.39 -14.09
N ILE A 23 4.42 0.55 -13.06
CA ILE A 23 3.75 -0.77 -13.12
C ILE A 23 2.31 -0.72 -13.64
N PHE A 24 1.44 0.17 -13.13
CA PHE A 24 0.05 0.29 -13.61
C PHE A 24 -0.06 0.70 -15.08
N GLU A 25 0.81 1.60 -15.54
CA GLU A 25 0.87 2.06 -16.93
C GLU A 25 1.37 0.93 -17.85
N ALA A 26 2.36 0.15 -17.39
CA ALA A 26 2.85 -1.03 -18.10
C ALA A 26 1.79 -2.16 -18.21
N LEU A 27 1.05 -2.45 -17.12
CA LEU A 27 -0.02 -3.44 -17.15
C LEU A 27 -1.14 -3.03 -18.11
N THR A 28 -1.58 -1.77 -18.03
CA THR A 28 -2.62 -1.21 -18.90
C THR A 28 -2.21 -1.27 -20.38
N LEU A 29 -0.96 -0.94 -20.68
CA LEU A 29 -0.39 -1.07 -22.03
C LEU A 29 -0.45 -2.53 -22.51
N LEU A 30 0.07 -3.47 -21.73
CA LEU A 30 0.14 -4.90 -22.08
C LEU A 30 -1.26 -5.54 -22.22
N GLU A 31 -2.23 -5.17 -21.39
CA GLU A 31 -3.63 -5.56 -21.57
C GLU A 31 -4.24 -5.06 -22.88
N ASN A 32 -4.02 -3.78 -23.21
CA ASN A 32 -4.54 -3.19 -24.44
C ASN A 32 -3.94 -3.85 -25.67
N ILE A 33 -2.64 -4.20 -25.62
CA ILE A 33 -1.99 -4.98 -26.67
C ILE A 33 -2.57 -6.39 -26.76
N ASN A 34 -2.88 -7.06 -25.64
CA ASN A 34 -3.51 -8.38 -25.63
C ASN A 34 -4.89 -8.35 -26.31
N LYS A 35 -5.70 -7.33 -26.02
CA LYS A 35 -7.00 -7.07 -26.65
C LYS A 35 -6.88 -6.81 -28.17
N GLN A 36 -5.73 -6.33 -28.65
CA GLN A 36 -5.44 -6.09 -30.07
C GLN A 36 -4.79 -7.29 -30.80
N THR A 37 -4.14 -8.22 -30.07
CA THR A 37 -3.38 -9.35 -30.66
C THR A 37 -4.15 -10.66 -30.75
N VAL A 38 -5.48 -10.64 -30.65
CA VAL A 38 -6.39 -11.81 -30.67
C VAL A 38 -6.13 -12.78 -31.85
N ASN A 39 -5.58 -12.30 -32.97
CA ASN A 39 -5.30 -13.10 -34.17
C ASN A 39 -3.79 -13.34 -34.44
N HIS A 40 -2.85 -12.82 -33.65
CA HIS A 40 -1.41 -12.82 -33.96
C HIS A 40 -0.56 -13.19 -32.73
N SER A 41 0.37 -14.14 -32.88
CA SER A 41 1.25 -14.56 -31.79
C SER A 41 2.57 -13.77 -31.76
N GLY A 42 2.87 -13.24 -30.58
CA GLY A 42 4.12 -12.53 -30.29
C GLY A 42 4.51 -12.72 -28.82
N SER A 43 5.71 -12.25 -28.45
CA SER A 43 6.18 -12.32 -27.07
C SER A 43 6.89 -11.06 -26.63
N CYS A 44 6.77 -10.72 -25.35
CA CYS A 44 7.62 -9.72 -24.72
C CYS A 44 8.27 -10.28 -23.46
N ARG A 45 9.44 -9.75 -23.08
CA ARG A 45 9.97 -9.89 -21.73
C ARG A 45 9.69 -8.62 -20.95
N ILE A 46 9.19 -8.80 -19.73
CA ILE A 46 9.06 -7.73 -18.74
C ILE A 46 10.03 -7.97 -17.59
N ARG A 47 10.67 -6.91 -17.11
CA ARG A 47 11.55 -6.88 -15.94
C ARG A 47 10.98 -5.89 -14.93
N ILE A 48 10.48 -6.39 -13.81
CA ILE A 48 9.82 -5.59 -12.77
C ILE A 48 10.86 -5.20 -11.72
N TYR A 49 10.97 -3.90 -11.41
CA TYR A 49 11.91 -3.32 -10.47
C TYR A 49 11.19 -2.62 -9.32
N ASN A 50 11.69 -2.82 -8.10
CA ASN A 50 11.21 -2.08 -6.95
C ASN A 50 11.71 -0.63 -6.93
N ARG A 51 11.23 0.15 -5.95
CA ARG A 51 11.57 1.57 -5.75
C ARG A 51 13.07 1.86 -5.54
N ARG A 52 13.89 0.87 -5.20
CA ARG A 52 15.36 0.97 -5.10
C ARG A 52 16.08 0.51 -6.39
N ASN A 53 15.34 0.44 -7.52
CA ASN A 53 15.79 -0.06 -8.83
C ASN A 53 16.40 -1.48 -8.77
N ARG A 54 15.99 -2.30 -7.80
CA ARG A 54 16.36 -3.71 -7.71
C ARG A 54 15.34 -4.55 -8.48
N LEU A 55 15.84 -5.38 -9.39
CA LEU A 55 15.03 -6.37 -10.12
C LEU A 55 14.33 -7.30 -9.13
N LEU A 56 13.01 -7.41 -9.25
CA LEU A 56 12.17 -8.35 -8.52
C LEU A 56 11.95 -9.61 -9.37
N TYR A 57 11.40 -9.43 -10.57
CA TYR A 57 10.96 -10.53 -11.43
C TYR A 57 11.35 -10.29 -12.89
N THR A 58 11.52 -11.38 -13.64
CA THR A 58 11.67 -11.36 -15.10
C THR A 58 10.74 -12.40 -15.69
N LEU A 59 9.73 -11.94 -16.44
CA LEU A 59 8.68 -12.77 -17.00
C LEU A 59 8.71 -12.65 -18.53
N GLU A 60 8.64 -13.77 -19.24
CA GLU A 60 8.40 -13.80 -20.69
C GLU A 60 6.91 -14.07 -20.93
N LEU A 61 6.20 -13.05 -21.43
CA LEU A 61 4.79 -13.09 -21.79
C LEU A 61 4.62 -13.57 -23.23
N GLN A 62 3.63 -14.42 -23.46
CA GLN A 62 3.24 -14.91 -24.79
C GLN A 62 1.82 -14.44 -25.09
N PHE A 63 1.63 -13.81 -26.25
CA PHE A 63 0.36 -13.24 -26.69
C PHE A 63 -0.31 -14.13 -27.76
N PRO A 64 -1.66 -14.16 -27.82
CA PRO A 64 -2.57 -13.63 -26.82
C PRO A 64 -2.56 -14.50 -25.54
N PHE A 65 -2.53 -13.85 -24.38
CA PHE A 65 -2.62 -14.53 -23.09
C PHE A 65 -4.08 -14.73 -22.66
N LYS A 66 -4.35 -15.82 -21.93
CA LYS A 66 -5.71 -16.31 -21.65
C LYS A 66 -6.34 -15.73 -20.38
N ASP A 67 -5.50 -15.43 -19.40
CA ASP A 67 -5.88 -15.01 -18.05
C ASP A 67 -5.46 -13.54 -17.86
N PRO A 68 -6.08 -12.75 -16.96
CA PRO A 68 -5.67 -11.36 -16.70
C PRO A 68 -4.18 -11.24 -16.39
N ILE A 69 -3.54 -10.12 -16.77
CA ILE A 69 -2.08 -9.99 -16.65
C ILE A 69 -1.60 -10.01 -15.20
N GLU A 70 -2.42 -9.51 -14.28
CA GLU A 70 -2.24 -9.58 -12.84
C GLU A 70 -2.22 -11.02 -12.34
N GLU A 71 -3.08 -11.89 -12.89
CA GLU A 71 -3.12 -13.32 -12.55
C GLU A 71 -1.90 -14.06 -13.09
N ILE A 72 -1.43 -13.72 -14.30
CA ILE A 72 -0.21 -14.31 -14.88
C ILE A 72 1.02 -13.91 -14.06
N ILE A 73 1.13 -12.64 -13.66
CA ILE A 73 2.21 -12.16 -12.82
C ILE A 73 2.14 -12.81 -11.43
N ALA A 74 0.96 -12.87 -10.81
CA ALA A 74 0.77 -13.55 -9.52
C ALA A 74 1.12 -15.05 -9.60
N ALA A 75 0.70 -15.75 -10.65
CA ALA A 75 1.04 -17.15 -10.89
C ALA A 75 2.54 -17.36 -11.08
N HIS A 76 3.22 -16.43 -11.77
CA HIS A 76 4.67 -16.47 -11.94
C HIS A 76 5.43 -16.25 -10.62
N VAL A 77 5.02 -15.26 -9.81
CA VAL A 77 5.57 -15.03 -8.46
C VAL A 77 5.42 -16.29 -7.61
N ASN A 78 4.21 -16.87 -7.59
CA ASN A 78 3.94 -18.11 -6.85
C ASN A 78 4.78 -19.31 -7.36
N THR A 79 5.02 -19.45 -8.67
CA THR A 79 5.85 -20.56 -9.18
C THR A 79 7.33 -20.39 -8.84
N VAL A 80 7.86 -19.17 -8.86
CA VAL A 80 9.24 -18.89 -8.45
C VAL A 80 9.45 -19.16 -6.96
N GLU A 81 8.49 -18.79 -6.10
CA GLU A 81 8.53 -19.12 -4.66
C GLU A 81 8.36 -20.63 -4.38
N MET A 82 7.60 -21.36 -5.21
CA MET A 82 7.46 -22.81 -5.07
C MET A 82 8.74 -23.56 -5.45
N ASP A 83 9.42 -23.18 -6.53
CA ASP A 83 10.63 -23.90 -6.98
C ASP A 83 11.78 -23.79 -5.97
N GLU A 84 11.93 -22.63 -5.30
CA GLU A 84 12.89 -22.47 -4.18
C GLU A 84 12.53 -23.33 -2.94
N THR A 85 11.25 -23.63 -2.70
CA THR A 85 10.81 -24.39 -1.53
C THR A 85 10.83 -25.91 -1.72
N THR A 86 10.69 -26.43 -2.95
CA THR A 86 10.73 -27.89 -3.21
C THR A 86 12.12 -28.53 -3.07
N VAL A 87 13.22 -27.76 -3.12
CA VAL A 87 14.58 -28.32 -3.12
C VAL A 87 15.07 -28.75 -1.72
N LYS A 88 14.40 -28.36 -0.62
CA LYS A 88 14.86 -28.59 0.77
C LYS A 88 14.05 -29.62 1.56
N LYS A 89 13.83 -30.84 1.02
CA LYS A 89 13.58 -32.07 1.80
C LYS A 89 13.66 -33.34 0.93
N GLY A 90 14.64 -34.22 1.16
CA GLY A 90 14.60 -35.60 0.66
C GLY A 90 15.93 -36.20 0.15
N ARG A 91 16.37 -37.28 0.80
CA ARG A 91 17.58 -38.06 0.50
C ARG A 91 17.39 -39.49 1.01
N ILE A 92 17.69 -40.58 0.31
CA ILE A 92 18.12 -40.82 -1.09
C ILE A 92 17.45 -42.14 -1.53
N LYS A 93 16.93 -42.28 -2.77
CA LYS A 93 17.12 -43.50 -3.62
C LYS A 93 16.49 -43.45 -5.01
N GLU A 94 17.17 -44.14 -5.93
CA GLU A 94 16.79 -44.40 -7.34
C GLU A 94 15.54 -45.33 -7.41
N ARG A 95 14.75 -45.46 -8.48
CA ARG A 95 15.12 -45.75 -9.89
C ARG A 95 13.86 -45.77 -10.80
N ASN A 96 14.07 -45.61 -12.11
CA ASN A 96 13.22 -46.05 -13.25
C ASN A 96 11.95 -45.26 -13.69
N ASN A 97 11.96 -44.92 -14.98
CA ASN A 97 10.90 -44.42 -15.90
C ASN A 97 9.78 -45.47 -16.21
N PRO A 98 8.77 -45.18 -17.07
CA PRO A 98 7.92 -43.98 -17.25
C PRO A 98 6.41 -44.32 -17.45
N LEU A 99 5.53 -43.31 -17.66
CA LEU A 99 4.34 -43.25 -18.56
C LEU A 99 2.99 -42.73 -18.00
N LYS A 100 2.30 -41.97 -18.89
CA LYS A 100 0.83 -41.76 -19.04
C LYS A 100 0.04 -40.90 -18.04
N MET A 101 -0.21 -39.65 -18.48
CA MET A 101 -1.52 -39.17 -18.99
C MET A 101 -2.79 -39.43 -18.13
N ARG A 102 -3.45 -38.34 -17.70
CA ARG A 102 -4.84 -37.94 -18.10
C ARG A 102 -5.35 -36.75 -17.25
N ASN A 103 -6.17 -35.89 -17.85
CA ASN A 103 -6.84 -34.76 -17.20
C ASN A 103 -7.84 -35.23 -16.14
N ASP A 104 -8.12 -34.37 -15.15
CA ASP A 104 -9.50 -34.06 -14.76
C ASP A 104 -9.59 -32.69 -14.07
N THR A 105 -10.72 -32.01 -14.28
CA THR A 105 -11.05 -30.72 -13.66
C THR A 105 -11.90 -30.93 -12.40
N LYS A 106 -11.70 -30.10 -11.37
CA LYS A 106 -12.80 -29.53 -10.56
C LYS A 106 -12.38 -28.45 -9.55
N THR A 107 -13.25 -27.45 -9.50
CA THR A 107 -13.38 -26.31 -8.59
C THR A 107 -13.22 -26.60 -7.09
N GLY A 108 -12.63 -25.67 -6.34
CA GLY A 108 -12.68 -25.59 -4.88
C GLY A 108 -12.36 -24.17 -4.36
N ARG A 109 -13.18 -23.62 -3.46
CA ARG A 109 -13.12 -22.21 -3.00
C ARG A 109 -12.22 -22.02 -1.76
N PHE A 110 -11.55 -20.86 -1.72
CA PHE A 110 -11.16 -20.04 -0.54
C PHE A 110 -10.48 -20.71 0.69
N ASN A 111 -9.20 -20.39 0.96
CA ASN A 111 -8.76 -19.24 1.78
C ASN A 111 -7.48 -19.46 2.63
N THR A 112 -6.86 -18.34 3.00
CA THR A 112 -6.05 -18.06 4.21
C THR A 112 -4.62 -18.60 4.42
N PHE A 113 -3.72 -17.62 4.60
CA PHE A 113 -2.61 -17.56 5.57
C PHE A 113 -1.35 -18.43 5.35
N ALA A 114 -0.53 -18.00 4.39
CA ALA A 114 0.91 -18.22 4.45
C ALA A 114 1.53 -17.53 5.69
N LYS A 115 2.53 -18.17 6.30
CA LYS A 115 3.27 -17.67 7.47
C LYS A 115 4.78 -17.88 7.28
N ARG A 116 5.55 -16.78 7.42
CA ARG A 116 6.97 -16.71 7.84
C ARG A 116 8.04 -17.24 6.87
N CYS A 117 9.17 -16.51 6.75
CA CYS A 117 10.52 -16.89 7.24
C CYS A 117 11.62 -15.97 6.59
N ILE A 118 12.47 -15.29 7.36
CA ILE A 118 13.81 -15.70 7.88
C ILE A 118 14.95 -15.72 6.83
N LEU A 119 15.67 -14.59 6.77
CA LEU A 119 17.14 -14.38 6.86
C LEU A 119 18.19 -15.02 5.88
N LEU A 120 19.11 -14.11 5.46
CA LEU A 120 20.58 -14.27 5.21
C LEU A 120 21.06 -15.02 3.93
N SER A 121 21.57 -14.33 2.89
CA SER A 121 22.98 -13.83 2.73
C SER A 121 23.72 -14.60 1.59
N ILE A 122 24.91 -14.28 1.03
CA ILE A 122 26.01 -13.30 1.27
C ILE A 122 26.61 -12.88 -0.11
N SER A 123 27.12 -11.63 -0.31
CA SER A 123 28.41 -11.29 -0.96
C SER A 123 28.52 -9.88 -1.60
N ILE A 124 29.27 -8.97 -0.95
CA ILE A 124 30.04 -7.91 -1.62
C ILE A 124 31.40 -7.85 -0.90
N ALA A 125 32.42 -8.49 -1.49
CA ALA A 125 33.75 -8.62 -0.91
C ALA A 125 34.85 -8.48 -1.99
N THR A 126 34.76 -7.42 -2.81
CA THR A 126 35.72 -7.16 -3.90
C THR A 126 36.04 -5.66 -4.08
N PHE A 127 36.20 -4.89 -3.00
CA PHE A 127 36.76 -3.53 -3.07
C PHE A 127 37.65 -3.11 -1.87
N ILE A 128 38.16 -4.06 -1.07
CA ILE A 128 39.10 -3.80 0.05
C ILE A 128 40.44 -4.55 -0.16
N ILE A 129 40.97 -4.51 -1.39
CA ILE A 129 42.36 -4.92 -1.69
C ILE A 129 42.93 -3.93 -2.72
N LEU A 130 43.23 -2.70 -2.29
CA LEU A 130 44.22 -1.79 -2.94
C LEU A 130 44.57 -0.54 -2.10
N GLY A 131 43.92 -0.30 -0.96
CA GLY A 131 44.18 0.85 -0.06
C GLY A 131 45.01 0.53 1.19
N LYS A 132 45.88 -0.50 1.15
CA LYS A 132 46.55 -1.04 2.35
C LYS A 132 48.09 -1.05 2.27
N LEU A 133 48.70 -0.06 1.64
CA LEU A 133 50.15 -0.04 1.37
C LEU A 133 50.87 1.33 1.36
N ILE A 134 50.33 2.39 2.00
CA ILE A 134 50.97 3.74 2.01
C ILE A 134 50.95 4.41 3.41
N LEU A 135 50.97 3.67 4.53
CA LEU A 135 51.07 4.32 5.86
C LEU A 135 51.88 3.60 6.96
N ASP A 136 52.69 2.61 6.60
CA ASP A 136 53.63 1.94 7.53
C ASP A 136 55.07 2.51 7.48
N TYR A 137 55.26 3.77 7.05
CA TYR A 137 56.58 4.37 6.84
C TYR A 137 56.98 5.55 7.76
N PHE A 138 56.18 5.85 8.79
CA PHE A 138 56.59 6.76 9.87
C PHE A 138 56.08 6.27 11.23
N PHE A 139 56.78 5.29 11.81
CA PHE A 139 56.62 4.91 13.21
C PHE A 139 57.94 5.09 13.97
N VAL A 140 58.03 6.18 14.74
CA VAL A 140 59.08 6.42 15.74
C VAL A 140 58.56 5.85 17.07
N PRO A 141 59.26 4.92 17.73
CA PRO A 141 58.79 4.37 18.99
C PRO A 141 59.08 5.34 20.13
N SER A 142 58.03 5.80 20.84
CA SER A 142 58.19 6.43 22.15
C SER A 142 57.19 5.86 23.17
N GLU A 143 57.79 5.44 24.27
CA GLU A 143 57.32 5.04 25.59
C GLU A 143 55.81 4.96 25.92
N LYS A 144 55.44 3.74 26.34
CA LYS A 144 54.42 3.35 27.33
C LYS A 144 53.67 4.52 28.03
N THR A 145 52.37 4.61 27.80
CA THR A 145 51.41 5.13 28.79
C THR A 145 50.16 4.23 28.76
N ALA A 146 49.43 4.16 29.88
CA ALA A 146 48.44 3.12 30.15
C ALA A 146 47.33 3.02 29.10
N SER A 147 47.04 1.79 28.68
CA SER A 147 45.87 1.48 27.87
C SER A 147 44.61 1.51 28.74
N GLU A 148 43.98 2.69 28.84
CA GLU A 148 42.52 2.69 29.02
C GLU A 148 41.92 1.90 27.86
N THR A 149 41.09 0.91 28.17
CA THR A 149 40.29 0.23 27.14
C THR A 149 39.23 1.20 26.65
N LEU A 150 39.62 2.04 25.68
CA LEU A 150 38.72 2.74 24.77
C LEU A 150 37.83 1.70 24.10
N VAL A 151 36.68 1.43 24.71
CA VAL A 151 35.58 0.70 24.08
C VAL A 151 35.23 1.53 22.85
N LYS A 152 35.61 1.03 21.68
CA LYS A 152 35.38 1.71 20.41
C LYS A 152 33.87 1.70 20.16
N GLN A 153 33.20 2.75 20.61
CA GLN A 153 31.79 2.98 20.37
C GLN A 153 31.54 2.94 18.85
N ASP A 154 30.68 2.02 18.42
CA ASP A 154 30.23 1.94 17.04
C ASP A 154 29.51 3.25 16.67
N SER A 155 29.64 3.70 15.42
CA SER A 155 28.90 4.87 14.95
C SER A 155 27.40 4.60 14.89
N TRP A 156 26.60 5.65 14.87
CA TRP A 156 25.15 5.59 14.69
C TRP A 156 24.73 4.66 13.54
N GLU A 157 25.34 4.84 12.36
CA GLU A 157 25.05 4.05 11.16
C GLU A 157 25.45 2.58 11.33
N GLN A 158 26.55 2.31 12.05
CA GLN A 158 26.98 0.95 12.37
C GLN A 158 26.00 0.26 13.33
N LEU A 159 25.47 0.97 14.32
CA LEU A 159 24.45 0.46 15.23
C LEU A 159 23.13 0.20 14.51
N LEU A 160 22.67 1.12 13.65
CA LEU A 160 21.47 0.90 12.82
C LEU A 160 21.63 -0.30 11.87
N GLN A 161 22.78 -0.43 11.19
CA GLN A 161 23.08 -1.57 10.31
C GLN A 161 23.10 -2.91 11.06
N LYS A 162 23.62 -2.93 12.29
CA LYS A 162 23.61 -4.11 13.18
C LYS A 162 22.24 -4.38 13.81
N LYS A 163 21.26 -3.48 13.65
CA LYS A 163 19.97 -3.46 14.37
C LYS A 163 20.13 -3.38 15.90
N ALA A 164 21.21 -2.77 16.35
CA ALA A 164 21.58 -2.53 17.74
C ALA A 164 20.83 -1.29 18.28
N TYR A 165 19.50 -1.30 18.18
CA TYR A 165 18.67 -0.10 18.38
C TYR A 165 18.62 0.39 19.83
N PHE A 166 18.78 -0.52 20.81
CA PHE A 166 18.89 -0.12 22.22
C PHE A 166 20.24 0.54 22.49
N GLU A 167 21.34 -0.03 22.00
CA GLU A 167 22.65 0.62 22.09
C GLU A 167 22.67 1.96 21.34
N ALA A 168 21.99 2.06 20.19
CA ALA A 168 21.86 3.30 19.44
C ALA A 168 21.20 4.42 20.25
N VAL A 169 20.01 4.18 20.85
CA VAL A 169 19.31 5.22 21.62
C VAL A 169 20.00 5.54 22.96
N GLU A 170 20.68 4.58 23.58
CA GLU A 170 21.46 4.81 24.80
C GLU A 170 22.73 5.63 24.52
N ALA A 171 23.42 5.35 23.42
CA ALA A 171 24.65 6.03 23.02
C ALA A 171 24.42 7.40 22.35
N TYR A 172 23.29 7.56 21.66
CA TYR A 172 22.93 8.75 20.89
C TYR A 172 21.49 9.22 21.21
N PRO A 173 21.18 9.59 22.48
CA PRO A 173 19.80 9.90 22.89
C PRO A 173 19.19 11.11 22.16
N GLN A 174 20.02 12.02 21.63
CA GLN A 174 19.56 13.16 20.82
C GLN A 174 19.01 12.74 19.45
N GLN A 175 19.35 11.54 18.96
CA GLN A 175 18.87 10.97 17.70
C GLN A 175 17.67 10.02 17.91
N HIS A 176 17.03 10.04 19.09
CA HIS A 176 15.90 9.15 19.37
C HIS A 176 14.73 9.31 18.38
N ASP A 177 14.35 10.55 18.05
CA ASP A 177 13.29 10.80 17.05
C ASP A 177 13.71 10.36 15.63
N GLU A 178 15.00 10.43 15.30
CA GLU A 178 15.54 9.92 14.04
C GLU A 178 15.46 8.38 13.96
N LEU A 179 15.75 7.68 15.06
CA LEU A 179 15.54 6.23 15.18
C LEU A 179 14.05 5.87 15.05
N VAL A 180 13.16 6.65 15.66
CA VAL A 180 11.71 6.46 15.51
C VAL A 180 11.30 6.56 14.04
N ASP A 181 11.72 7.61 13.34
CA ASP A 181 11.42 7.79 11.92
C ASP A 181 12.02 6.67 11.05
N TYR A 182 13.28 6.26 11.30
CA TYR A 182 13.94 5.14 10.63
C TYR A 182 13.17 3.82 10.83
N LEU A 183 12.74 3.50 12.05
CA LEU A 183 11.99 2.27 12.36
C LEU A 183 10.60 2.26 11.70
N VAL A 184 9.96 3.42 11.52
CA VAL A 184 8.70 3.54 10.78
C VAL A 184 8.92 3.33 9.27
N GLU A 185 10.00 3.88 8.71
CA GLU A 185 10.32 3.78 7.28
C GLU A 185 10.71 2.36 6.85
N GLU A 186 11.55 1.68 7.64
CA GLU A 186 11.90 0.27 7.41
C GLU A 186 10.80 -0.71 7.92
N LYS A 187 9.67 -0.18 8.42
CA LYS A 187 8.50 -0.93 8.92
C LYS A 187 8.80 -1.90 10.08
N GLU A 188 9.82 -1.58 10.87
CA GLU A 188 10.27 -2.34 12.04
C GLU A 188 9.41 -2.04 13.27
N TYR A 189 8.08 -2.08 13.13
CA TYR A 189 7.14 -1.65 14.18
C TYR A 189 7.23 -2.44 15.49
N VAL A 190 7.72 -3.69 15.43
CA VAL A 190 8.03 -4.50 16.63
C VAL A 190 9.19 -3.88 17.43
N TRP A 191 10.20 -3.33 16.74
CA TRP A 191 11.29 -2.60 17.37
C TRP A 191 10.85 -1.20 17.80
N LEU A 192 10.08 -0.48 16.99
CA LEU A 192 9.50 0.80 17.38
C LEU A 192 8.75 0.68 18.72
N LYS A 193 7.92 -0.35 18.88
CA LYS A 193 7.23 -0.63 20.13
C LYS A 193 8.22 -0.91 21.27
N LYS A 194 9.22 -1.78 21.08
CA LYS A 194 10.22 -2.10 22.12
C LYS A 194 11.05 -0.89 22.56
N ILE A 195 11.42 -0.02 21.62
CA ILE A 195 12.11 1.23 21.92
C ILE A 195 11.18 2.13 22.72
N ASN A 196 9.95 2.40 22.23
CA ASN A 196 8.97 3.24 22.91
C ASN A 196 8.55 2.72 24.30
N ASP A 197 8.49 1.39 24.50
CA ASP A 197 8.18 0.78 25.80
C ASP A 197 9.26 1.07 26.86
N ARG A 198 10.51 1.38 26.46
CA ARG A 198 11.65 1.66 27.36
C ARG A 198 12.11 3.13 27.33
N PHE A 199 11.96 3.78 26.19
CA PHE A 199 12.29 5.16 25.90
C PHE A 199 11.08 5.80 25.18
N PRO A 200 10.05 6.26 25.90
CA PRO A 200 8.84 6.77 25.26
C PRO A 200 9.08 8.02 24.39
N SER A 201 8.41 8.10 23.24
CA SER A 201 8.32 9.33 22.43
C SER A 201 6.89 9.53 21.91
N GLU A 202 6.42 10.78 21.94
CA GLU A 202 5.12 11.17 21.37
C GLU A 202 5.01 10.82 19.89
N ASN A 203 6.11 10.97 19.14
CA ASN A 203 6.21 10.58 17.73
C ASN A 203 5.97 9.07 17.57
N ALA A 204 6.60 8.25 18.42
CA ALA A 204 6.45 6.80 18.38
C ALA A 204 5.05 6.34 18.82
N GLN A 205 4.45 6.99 19.83
CA GLN A 205 3.07 6.71 20.27
C GLN A 205 2.07 7.00 19.15
N PHE A 206 2.21 8.15 18.48
CA PHE A 206 1.39 8.52 17.32
C PHE A 206 1.53 7.50 16.18
N ASP A 207 2.76 7.19 15.77
CA ASP A 207 3.02 6.27 14.65
C ASP A 207 2.55 4.84 14.96
N LEU A 208 2.70 4.37 16.22
CA LEU A 208 2.19 3.07 16.68
C LEU A 208 0.66 3.02 16.72
N ALA A 209 -0.01 4.08 17.20
CA ALA A 209 -1.47 4.17 17.20
C ALA A 209 -2.03 4.12 15.77
N PHE A 210 -1.37 4.79 14.82
CA PHE A 210 -1.75 4.79 13.41
C PHE A 210 -1.62 3.39 12.79
N VAL A 211 -0.50 2.70 13.03
CA VAL A 211 -0.28 1.31 12.56
C VAL A 211 -1.28 0.33 13.20
N ALA A 212 -1.67 0.56 14.45
CA ALA A 212 -2.67 -0.23 15.15
C ALA A 212 -4.13 0.08 14.74
N LYS A 213 -4.35 1.09 13.88
CA LYS A 213 -5.67 1.63 13.51
C LYS A 213 -6.49 2.17 14.70
N GLU A 214 -5.81 2.64 15.74
CA GLU A 214 -6.44 3.21 16.92
C GLU A 214 -6.71 4.71 16.68
N TRP A 215 -7.59 5.01 15.71
CA TRP A 215 -7.77 6.37 15.16
C TRP A 215 -8.04 7.45 16.21
N GLN A 216 -8.86 7.17 17.22
CA GLN A 216 -9.10 8.10 18.35
C GLN A 216 -7.82 8.41 19.15
N LYS A 217 -6.89 7.45 19.24
CA LYS A 217 -5.57 7.71 19.86
C LYS A 217 -4.66 8.49 18.92
N VAL A 218 -4.72 8.26 17.60
CA VAL A 218 -3.94 9.05 16.62
C VAL A 218 -4.28 10.54 16.73
N ILE A 219 -5.57 10.89 16.79
CA ILE A 219 -5.99 12.30 16.94
C ILE A 219 -5.77 12.85 18.36
N GLY A 220 -5.69 11.98 19.38
CA GLY A 220 -5.42 12.35 20.77
C GLY A 220 -3.92 12.48 21.13
N HIS A 221 -3.03 11.87 20.34
CA HIS A 221 -1.58 12.02 20.47
C HIS A 221 -1.10 13.20 19.64
N TYR A 222 -0.43 14.15 20.29
CA TYR A 222 0.23 15.27 19.61
C TYR A 222 1.69 14.91 19.39
N PRO A 223 2.12 14.54 18.17
CA PRO A 223 3.53 14.25 17.91
C PRO A 223 4.34 15.54 18.02
N LYS A 224 5.45 15.49 18.78
CA LYS A 224 6.47 16.55 18.88
C LYS A 224 6.82 17.18 17.52
N THR A 225 6.84 16.39 16.44
CA THR A 225 7.08 16.88 15.08
C THR A 225 6.01 16.36 14.11
N LEU A 226 5.06 17.23 13.77
CA LEU A 226 4.02 16.96 12.77
C LEU A 226 4.56 17.12 11.33
N SER A 227 5.46 16.21 10.95
CA SER A 227 6.02 16.11 9.59
C SER A 227 4.93 15.86 8.54
N GLU A 228 5.20 16.11 7.26
CA GLU A 228 4.25 15.90 6.15
C GLU A 228 3.65 14.47 6.18
N ARG A 229 4.47 13.45 6.46
CA ARG A 229 4.02 12.07 6.67
C ARG A 229 2.99 11.95 7.80
N ARG A 230 3.24 12.57 8.95
CA ARG A 230 2.32 12.56 10.10
C ARG A 230 1.08 13.43 9.88
N GLN A 231 1.17 14.50 9.09
CA GLN A 231 0.00 15.27 8.64
C GLN A 231 -0.93 14.43 7.75
N VAL A 232 -0.38 13.66 6.80
CA VAL A 232 -1.16 12.71 6.00
C VAL A 232 -1.78 11.62 6.87
N MET A 233 -1.03 11.03 7.81
CA MET A 233 -1.55 10.05 8.77
C MET A 233 -2.70 10.62 9.61
N LEU A 234 -2.57 11.86 10.08
CA LEU A 234 -3.60 12.54 10.86
C LEU A 234 -4.86 12.85 10.02
N ALA A 235 -4.69 13.28 8.77
CA ALA A 235 -5.80 13.50 7.84
C ALA A 235 -6.56 12.20 7.54
N LEU A 236 -5.84 11.08 7.34
CA LEU A 236 -6.44 9.76 7.18
C LEU A 236 -7.17 9.31 8.45
N ALA A 237 -6.62 9.55 9.65
CA ALA A 237 -7.29 9.23 10.90
C ALA A 237 -8.58 10.05 11.11
N TYR A 238 -8.63 11.30 10.68
CA TYR A 238 -9.87 12.09 10.67
C TYR A 238 -10.91 11.53 9.67
N LEU A 239 -10.48 11.17 8.46
CA LEU A 239 -11.37 10.55 7.45
C LEU A 239 -11.98 9.23 7.94
N GLU A 240 -11.20 8.36 8.59
CA GLU A 240 -11.68 7.10 9.16
C GLU A 240 -12.63 7.28 10.37
N LEU A 241 -12.75 8.52 10.88
CA LEU A 241 -13.69 8.91 11.94
C LEU A 241 -14.85 9.78 11.42
N GLU A 242 -14.98 9.91 10.09
CA GLU A 242 -15.93 10.81 9.40
C GLU A 242 -15.82 12.29 9.86
N MET A 243 -14.63 12.69 10.35
CA MET A 243 -14.27 14.07 10.74
C MET A 243 -13.77 14.84 9.50
N LEU A 244 -14.69 15.03 8.55
CA LEU A 244 -14.35 15.52 7.19
C LEU A 244 -13.76 16.93 7.20
N ALA A 245 -14.25 17.84 8.07
CA ALA A 245 -13.77 19.22 8.13
C ALA A 245 -12.31 19.33 8.62
N GLU A 246 -11.92 18.51 9.59
CA GLU A 246 -10.56 18.42 10.12
C GLU A 246 -9.59 17.83 9.08
N ALA A 247 -10.03 16.80 8.35
CA ALA A 247 -9.28 16.23 7.23
C ALA A 247 -9.10 17.25 6.08
N GLU A 248 -10.15 18.00 5.76
CA GLU A 248 -10.14 19.06 4.74
C GLU A 248 -9.15 20.19 5.10
N LEU A 249 -9.13 20.61 6.38
CA LEU A 249 -8.20 21.63 6.88
C LEU A 249 -6.73 21.22 6.71
N LEU A 250 -6.40 19.94 6.91
CA LEU A 250 -5.07 19.40 6.62
C LEU A 250 -4.81 19.31 5.11
N ASN A 251 -5.78 18.83 4.32
CA ASN A 251 -5.59 18.70 2.88
C ASN A 251 -5.42 20.06 2.16
N LYS A 252 -6.03 21.15 2.67
CA LYS A 252 -5.77 22.52 2.19
C LYS A 252 -4.29 22.92 2.25
N ARG A 253 -3.51 22.31 3.14
CA ARG A 253 -2.04 22.50 3.24
C ARG A 253 -1.28 21.47 2.41
N LEU A 254 -1.67 20.20 2.49
CA LEU A 254 -0.98 19.07 1.84
C LEU A 254 -1.18 19.03 0.32
N LYS A 255 -2.33 19.50 -0.18
CA LYS A 255 -2.73 19.49 -1.59
C LYS A 255 -2.59 18.10 -2.22
N SER A 256 -3.07 17.07 -1.51
CA SER A 256 -2.97 15.68 -1.94
C SER A 256 -4.22 15.28 -2.70
N ASP A 257 -4.08 14.97 -3.99
CA ASP A 257 -5.18 14.47 -4.83
C ASP A 257 -5.82 13.19 -4.28
N GLU A 258 -5.08 12.38 -3.53
CA GLU A 258 -5.59 11.18 -2.87
C GLU A 258 -6.48 11.53 -1.67
N LEU A 259 -6.07 12.52 -0.85
CA LEU A 259 -6.91 13.01 0.25
C LEU A 259 -8.14 13.76 -0.28
N SER A 260 -8.01 14.49 -1.39
CA SER A 260 -9.15 15.14 -2.05
C SER A 260 -10.20 14.13 -2.50
N ARG A 261 -9.79 13.03 -3.16
CA ARG A 261 -10.71 11.95 -3.54
C ARG A 261 -11.37 11.28 -2.34
N LYS A 262 -10.64 11.06 -1.25
CA LYS A 262 -11.21 10.50 -0.01
C LYS A 262 -12.17 11.45 0.73
N LEU A 263 -11.95 12.76 0.63
CA LEU A 263 -12.89 13.78 1.11
C LEU A 263 -14.17 13.77 0.29
N ASP A 264 -14.05 13.72 -1.05
CA ASP A 264 -15.18 13.64 -1.96
C ASP A 264 -16.03 12.37 -1.70
N GLU A 265 -15.40 11.20 -1.55
CA GLU A 265 -16.03 9.95 -1.10
C GLU A 265 -16.76 10.11 0.25
N GLY A 266 -16.17 10.84 1.21
CA GLY A 266 -16.74 11.10 2.53
C GLY A 266 -17.97 12.01 2.48
N TYR A 267 -17.87 13.14 1.78
CA TYR A 267 -18.99 14.07 1.59
C TYR A 267 -20.15 13.41 0.82
N GLN A 268 -19.85 12.53 -0.14
CA GLN A 268 -20.87 11.73 -0.83
C GLN A 268 -21.60 10.78 0.13
N ARG A 269 -20.89 10.04 1.00
CA ARG A 269 -21.52 9.22 2.05
C ARG A 269 -22.38 10.05 3.01
N GLN A 270 -21.86 11.19 3.45
CA GLN A 270 -22.59 12.11 4.34
C GLN A 270 -23.87 12.65 3.68
N ALA A 271 -23.79 13.06 2.41
CA ALA A 271 -24.93 13.54 1.65
C ALA A 271 -25.99 12.45 1.47
N LEU A 272 -25.60 11.21 1.13
CA LEU A 272 -26.53 10.08 1.02
C LEU A 272 -27.24 9.80 2.36
N ALA A 273 -26.55 9.91 3.49
CA ALA A 273 -27.18 9.79 4.81
C ALA A 273 -28.23 10.90 5.05
N PHE A 274 -27.91 12.16 4.69
CA PHE A 274 -28.88 13.25 4.75
C PHE A 274 -30.09 13.03 3.83
N LEU A 275 -29.91 12.49 2.62
CA LEU A 275 -31.02 12.15 1.72
C LEU A 275 -31.96 11.10 2.32
N LYS A 276 -31.42 10.06 2.96
CA LYS A 276 -32.21 9.05 3.69
C LYS A 276 -33.02 9.67 4.85
N GLU A 277 -32.51 10.72 5.47
CA GLU A 277 -33.20 11.52 6.50
C GLU A 277 -34.12 12.64 5.95
N ARG A 278 -34.38 12.69 4.62
CA ARG A 278 -35.14 13.76 3.93
C ARG A 278 -34.52 15.17 4.04
N LYS A 279 -33.23 15.27 4.41
CA LYS A 279 -32.46 16.51 4.60
C LYS A 279 -31.80 16.99 3.30
N ILE A 280 -32.64 17.43 2.37
CA ILE A 280 -32.19 17.83 1.02
C ILE A 280 -31.21 19.01 1.04
N SER A 281 -31.40 19.99 1.93
CA SER A 281 -30.53 21.18 1.98
C SER A 281 -29.13 20.85 2.48
N GLU A 282 -29.01 19.95 3.45
CA GLU A 282 -27.74 19.48 4.00
C GLU A 282 -26.98 18.60 2.99
N ALA A 283 -27.70 17.78 2.21
CA ALA A 283 -27.10 17.05 1.08
C ALA A 283 -26.58 17.98 -0.03
N GLN A 284 -27.30 19.08 -0.33
CA GLN A 284 -26.83 20.12 -1.25
C GLN A 284 -25.61 20.87 -0.71
N GLN A 285 -25.52 21.13 0.60
CA GLN A 285 -24.33 21.73 1.20
C GLN A 285 -23.10 20.82 1.09
N ALA A 286 -23.27 19.50 1.30
CA ALA A 286 -22.19 18.53 1.11
C ALA A 286 -21.74 18.41 -0.36
N LEU A 287 -22.67 18.52 -1.32
CA LEU A 287 -22.35 18.55 -2.76
C LEU A 287 -21.38 19.69 -3.14
N GLU A 288 -21.52 20.87 -2.53
CA GLU A 288 -20.65 22.01 -2.82
C GLU A 288 -19.21 21.81 -2.32
N LEU A 289 -18.99 20.93 -1.33
CA LEU A 289 -17.67 20.61 -0.75
C LEU A 289 -16.89 19.54 -1.54
N ILE A 290 -17.57 18.78 -2.41
CA ILE A 290 -16.93 17.84 -3.35
C ILE A 290 -16.07 18.63 -4.35
N ASN A 291 -14.96 18.04 -4.80
CA ASN A 291 -14.01 18.67 -5.74
C ASN A 291 -14.10 18.07 -7.15
N GLN A 292 -14.21 16.74 -7.29
CA GLN A 292 -14.36 16.11 -8.62
C GLN A 292 -15.76 16.35 -9.19
N GLU A 293 -15.85 16.81 -10.44
CA GLU A 293 -17.12 17.13 -11.08
C GLU A 293 -17.92 15.86 -11.45
N GLU A 294 -17.25 14.73 -11.67
CA GLU A 294 -17.84 13.42 -11.85
C GLU A 294 -18.64 12.99 -10.60
N GLU A 295 -18.03 13.12 -9.41
CA GLU A 295 -18.70 12.81 -8.14
C GLU A 295 -19.85 13.78 -7.84
N LYS A 296 -19.71 15.06 -8.23
CA LYS A 296 -20.83 16.03 -8.18
C LYS A 296 -22.00 15.60 -9.05
N GLN A 297 -21.75 15.14 -10.27
CA GLN A 297 -22.82 14.68 -11.17
C GLN A 297 -23.55 13.45 -10.60
N ILE A 298 -22.81 12.49 -10.05
CA ILE A 298 -23.38 11.32 -9.38
C ILE A 298 -24.26 11.74 -8.19
N LEU A 299 -23.76 12.62 -7.31
CA LEU A 299 -24.54 13.07 -6.14
C LEU A 299 -25.75 13.94 -6.53
N ARG A 300 -25.65 14.80 -7.55
CA ARG A 300 -26.81 15.55 -8.08
C ARG A 300 -27.93 14.62 -8.55
N ALA A 301 -27.59 13.55 -9.27
CA ALA A 301 -28.59 12.56 -9.70
C ALA A 301 -29.31 11.89 -8.51
N TYR A 302 -28.60 11.60 -7.41
CA TYR A 302 -29.23 11.10 -6.19
C TYR A 302 -30.06 12.17 -5.46
N ILE A 303 -29.64 13.44 -5.44
CA ILE A 303 -30.45 14.54 -4.88
C ILE A 303 -31.77 14.69 -5.66
N ASP A 304 -31.72 14.71 -6.99
CA ASP A 304 -32.90 14.79 -7.86
C ASP A 304 -33.83 13.59 -7.64
N GLN A 305 -33.28 12.38 -7.55
CA GLN A 305 -34.04 11.16 -7.25
C GLN A 305 -34.69 11.21 -5.87
N ALA A 306 -33.98 11.70 -4.84
CA ALA A 306 -34.51 11.85 -3.49
C ALA A 306 -35.68 12.85 -3.43
N MET A 307 -35.58 13.96 -4.16
CA MET A 307 -36.64 14.96 -4.24
C MET A 307 -37.92 14.35 -4.85
N ILE A 308 -37.80 13.61 -5.96
CA ILE A 308 -38.94 12.91 -6.58
C ILE A 308 -39.54 11.88 -5.62
N ILE A 309 -38.71 11.11 -4.91
CA ILE A 309 -39.19 10.14 -3.91
C ILE A 309 -39.92 10.85 -2.75
N ASN A 310 -39.39 11.98 -2.26
CA ASN A 310 -40.01 12.78 -1.22
C ASN A 310 -41.39 13.32 -1.64
N ASP A 311 -41.52 13.82 -2.87
CA ASP A 311 -42.81 14.29 -3.41
C ASP A 311 -43.86 13.17 -3.42
N PHE A 312 -43.47 11.94 -3.75
CA PHE A 312 -44.35 10.77 -3.64
C PHE A 312 -44.70 10.43 -2.19
N ILE A 313 -43.72 10.41 -1.28
CA ILE A 313 -43.96 10.19 0.16
C ILE A 313 -45.02 11.19 0.67
N GLU A 314 -44.82 12.48 0.42
CA GLU A 314 -45.75 13.53 0.82
C GLU A 314 -47.13 13.39 0.17
N LEU A 315 -47.19 12.99 -1.11
CA LEU A 315 -48.46 12.76 -1.81
C LEU A 315 -49.28 11.63 -1.17
N TYR A 316 -48.64 10.56 -0.74
CA TYR A 316 -49.32 9.42 -0.11
C TYR A 316 -49.59 9.66 1.39
N GLU A 317 -48.72 10.40 2.10
CA GLU A 317 -48.99 10.94 3.44
C GLU A 317 -50.27 11.81 3.43
N LYS A 318 -50.39 12.77 2.49
CA LYS A 318 -51.57 13.64 2.31
C LYS A 318 -52.85 12.89 1.89
N LYS A 319 -52.73 11.64 1.42
CA LYS A 319 -53.86 10.76 1.05
C LYS A 319 -54.22 9.72 2.12
N GLU A 320 -53.51 9.71 3.26
CA GLU A 320 -53.62 8.68 4.30
C GLU A 320 -53.33 7.24 3.78
N ASP A 321 -52.60 7.13 2.65
CA ASP A 321 -52.22 5.86 2.03
C ASP A 321 -50.88 5.39 2.60
N HIS A 322 -50.95 4.87 3.82
CA HIS A 322 -49.77 4.39 4.56
C HIS A 322 -49.00 3.30 3.80
N LYS A 323 -49.67 2.45 3.01
CA LYS A 323 -49.02 1.38 2.25
C LYS A 323 -48.08 1.94 1.19
N ASN A 324 -48.56 2.87 0.37
CA ASN A 324 -47.72 3.48 -0.65
C ASN A 324 -46.69 4.45 -0.03
N SER A 325 -47.05 5.19 1.03
CA SER A 325 -46.10 6.02 1.77
C SER A 325 -44.88 5.22 2.26
N SER A 326 -45.09 4.07 2.93
CA SER A 326 -44.00 3.19 3.38
C SER A 326 -43.18 2.58 2.23
N LEU A 327 -43.81 2.24 1.10
CA LEU A 327 -43.09 1.76 -0.09
C LEU A 327 -42.11 2.82 -0.64
N TRP A 328 -42.49 4.11 -0.63
CA TRP A 328 -41.60 5.18 -1.06
C TRP A 328 -40.55 5.55 -0.01
N GLN A 329 -40.84 5.38 1.28
CA GLN A 329 -39.83 5.47 2.35
C GLN A 329 -38.75 4.39 2.19
N GLU A 330 -39.12 3.13 1.93
CA GLU A 330 -38.15 2.03 1.67
C GLU A 330 -37.26 2.33 0.43
N ARG A 331 -37.82 2.98 -0.60
CA ARG A 331 -37.05 3.42 -1.78
C ARG A 331 -36.07 4.55 -1.44
N LEU A 332 -36.42 5.44 -0.51
CA LEU A 332 -35.52 6.48 -0.03
C LEU A 332 -34.38 5.88 0.81
N GLU A 333 -34.69 4.91 1.68
CA GLU A 333 -33.70 4.18 2.48
C GLU A 333 -32.65 3.45 1.62
N LYS A 334 -33.01 3.03 0.41
CA LYS A 334 -32.12 2.38 -0.57
C LYS A 334 -31.40 3.36 -1.51
N ILE A 335 -31.51 4.68 -1.31
CA ILE A 335 -30.84 5.63 -2.21
C ILE A 335 -29.31 5.54 -2.10
N GLY A 336 -28.63 5.61 -3.23
CA GLY A 336 -27.18 5.37 -3.33
C GLY A 336 -26.77 3.89 -3.35
N GLU A 337 -27.70 2.96 -3.06
CA GLU A 337 -27.46 1.53 -3.20
C GLU A 337 -27.85 1.12 -4.63
N GLY A 338 -26.84 0.82 -5.45
CA GLY A 338 -27.04 0.44 -6.86
C GLY A 338 -28.01 -0.73 -6.99
N ALA A 339 -28.86 -0.70 -8.03
CA ALA A 339 -30.02 -1.56 -8.20
C ALA A 339 -29.78 -3.05 -7.87
N VAL A 340 -30.16 -3.45 -6.64
CA VAL A 340 -30.32 -4.85 -6.24
C VAL A 340 -31.75 -5.27 -6.53
N GLU A 341 -32.04 -5.45 -7.81
CA GLU A 341 -33.10 -6.34 -8.31
C GLU A 341 -32.30 -7.53 -8.90
N THR A 342 -32.33 -8.77 -8.40
CA THR A 342 -33.45 -9.59 -7.94
C THR A 342 -34.67 -9.53 -8.85
N GLU A 343 -34.48 -10.03 -10.08
CA GLU A 343 -35.41 -10.94 -10.76
C GLU A 343 -34.62 -11.97 -11.61
#